data_AF-A0A6L5I1U5-F1
#
_entry.id   AF-A0A6L5I1U5-F1
#
_cell.length_a   1.000
_cell.length_b   1.000
_cell.length_c   1.000
_cell.angle_alpha   90.00
_cell.angle_beta   90.00
_cell.angle_gamma   90.00
#
_symmetry.space_group_name_H-M   'P 1'
#
loop_
_entity.id
_entity.type
_entity.pdbx_description
1 polymer ?
#
loop_
_entity_poly.entity_id
_entity_poly.type
_entity_poly.pdbx_seq_one_letter_code
_entity_poly.pdbx_strand_id
1 'polypeptide(L)' 'MFVTKQRSDRTERLRAVNYARASVGLEGFKLSAFEEENARAYVEGEITLIEFLTRSLPST' A
#
# COMPACT_ATOMS: atom_id res chain seq x y z
N MET A 1 7.15 20.16 -17.35
CA MET A 1 5.90 19.57 -16.81
C MET A 1 6.25 18.24 -16.15
N PHE A 2 6.46 18.18 -14.82
CA PHE A 2 6.75 16.91 -14.10
C PHE A 2 5.90 16.72 -12.83
N VAL A 3 4.95 17.62 -12.54
CA VAL A 3 4.17 17.60 -11.30
C VAL A 3 2.93 16.69 -11.39
N THR A 4 2.54 16.26 -12.60
CA THR A 4 1.29 15.50 -12.81
C THR A 4 1.44 13.99 -12.54
N LYS A 5 2.55 13.36 -12.97
CA LYS A 5 2.77 11.91 -12.75
C LYS A 5 2.87 11.53 -11.27
N GLN A 6 3.60 12.29 -10.46
CA GLN A 6 3.83 11.90 -9.07
C GLN A 6 2.56 12.00 -8.20
N ARG A 7 1.69 12.98 -8.49
CA ARG A 7 0.38 13.10 -7.83
C ARG A 7 -0.63 12.05 -8.29
N SER A 8 -0.61 11.67 -9.57
CA SER A 8 -1.45 10.57 -10.07
C SER A 8 -1.07 9.25 -9.41
N ASP A 9 0.23 8.99 -9.29
CA ASP A 9 0.74 7.71 -8.78
C ASP A 9 0.42 7.53 -7.29
N ARG A 10 0.56 8.56 -6.44
CA ARG A 10 0.15 8.49 -5.02
C ARG A 10 -1.35 8.25 -4.87
N THR A 11 -2.17 8.94 -5.67
CA THR A 11 -3.63 8.82 -5.60
C THR A 11 -4.09 7.41 -6.00
N GLU A 12 -3.48 6.84 -7.04
CA GLU A 12 -3.75 5.48 -7.48
C GLU A 12 -3.37 4.45 -6.42
N ARG A 13 -2.18 4.56 -5.83
CA ARG A 13 -1.74 3.68 -4.73
C ARG A 13 -2.65 3.77 -3.51
N LEU A 14 -3.07 4.99 -3.13
CA LEU A 14 -3.99 5.18 -2.02
C LEU A 14 -5.35 4.51 -2.28
N ARG A 15 -5.89 4.62 -3.49
CA ARG A 15 -7.14 3.93 -3.86
C ARG A 15 -7.00 2.41 -3.78
N ALA A 16 -5.91 1.86 -4.31
CA ALA A 16 -5.64 0.42 -4.25
C ALA A 16 -5.53 -0.08 -2.80
N VAL A 17 -4.77 0.61 -1.95
CA VAL A 17 -4.62 0.27 -0.52
C VAL A 17 -5.95 0.36 0.22
N ASN A 18 -6.73 1.43 0.00
CA ASN A 18 -8.03 1.57 0.65
C ASN A 18 -9.01 0.48 0.22
N TYR A 19 -9.02 0.10 -1.05
CA TYR A 19 -9.83 -1.02 -1.54
C TYR A 19 -9.43 -2.33 -0.86
N ALA A 20 -8.14 -2.65 -0.80
CA ALA A 20 -7.65 -3.85 -0.14
C ALA A 20 -8.01 -3.87 1.36
N ARG A 21 -7.81 -2.74 2.06
CA ARG A 21 -8.20 -2.58 3.48
C ARG A 21 -9.69 -2.81 3.68
N ALA A 22 -10.54 -2.23 2.83
CA ALA A 22 -11.98 -2.40 2.92
C ALA A 22 -12.39 -3.87 2.70
N SER A 23 -11.84 -4.52 1.67
CA SER A 23 -12.12 -5.95 1.39
C SER A 23 -11.77 -6.85 2.58
N VAL A 24 -10.57 -6.67 3.15
CA VAL A 24 -10.12 -7.43 4.33
C VAL A 24 -10.99 -7.11 5.57
N GLY A 25 -11.37 -5.85 5.75
CA GLY A 25 -12.24 -5.42 6.84
C GLY A 25 -13.67 -5.98 6.76
N LEU A 26 -14.21 -6.15 5.55
CA LEU A 26 -15.52 -6.78 5.33
C LEU A 26 -15.55 -8.25 5.76
N GLU A 27 -14.40 -8.93 5.73
CA GLU A 27 -14.22 -10.30 6.21
C GLU A 27 -13.95 -10.36 7.73
N GLY A 28 -13.88 -9.22 8.42
CA GLY A 28 -13.64 -9.14 9.86
C GLY A 28 -12.17 -9.17 10.27
N PHE A 29 -11.24 -9.14 9.32
CA PHE A 29 -9.81 -9.08 9.60
C PHE A 29 -9.34 -7.63 9.84
N LYS A 30 -8.24 -7.51 10.58
CA LYS A 30 -7.54 -6.24 10.80
C LYS A 30 -6.09 -6.43 10.40
N LEU A 31 -5.54 -5.43 9.72
CA LEU A 31 -4.11 -5.41 9.40
C LEU A 31 -3.28 -5.29 10.67
N SER A 32 -2.09 -5.90 10.64
CA SER A 32 -1.09 -5.69 11.69
C SER A 32 -0.49 -4.29 11.57
N ALA A 33 0.14 -3.79 12.64
CA ALA A 33 0.84 -2.50 12.60
C ALA A 33 1.95 -2.45 11.54
N PHE A 34 2.61 -3.59 11.28
CA PHE A 34 3.63 -3.70 10.24
C PHE A 34 3.04 -3.54 8.84
N GLU A 35 1.92 -4.21 8.55
CA GLU A 35 1.24 -4.10 7.26
C GLU A 35 0.68 -2.70 7.02
N GLU A 36 0.19 -2.03 8.06
CA GLU A 36 -0.28 -0.64 7.97
C GLU A 36 0.86 0.32 7.60
N GLU A 37 2.04 0.13 8.19
CA GLU A 37 3.24 0.93 7.88
C GLU A 37 3.78 0.63 6.49
N ASN A 38 3.81 -0.64 6.07
CA ASN A 38 4.23 -1.03 4.73
C ASN A 38 3.32 -0.41 3.66
N ALA A 39 2.01 -0.40 3.89
CA ALA A 39 1.04 0.24 3.01
C ALA A 39 1.21 1.77 2.97
N ARG A 40 1.50 2.43 4.11
CA ARG A 40 1.80 3.87 4.17
C ARG A 40 3.03 4.20 3.32
N ALA A 41 4.13 3.48 3.52
CA ALA A 41 5.38 3.68 2.78
C ALA A 41 5.17 3.51 1.26
N TYR A 42 4.36 2.53 0.84
CA TYR A 42 4.05 2.35 -0.58
C TYR A 42 3.23 3.51 -1.16
N VAL A 43 2.20 3.97 -0.44
CA VAL A 43 1.35 5.10 -0.86
C VAL A 43 2.16 6.38 -1.00
N GLU A 44 3.01 6.69 -0.03
CA GLU A 44 3.87 7.89 -0.08
C GLU A 44 5.02 7.77 -1.09
N GLY A 45 5.25 6.57 -1.62
CA GLY A 45 6.29 6.29 -2.59
C GLY A 45 7.69 6.22 -1.99
N GLU A 46 7.77 5.96 -0.69
CA GLU A 46 9.01 5.64 0.03
C GLU A 46 9.57 4.27 -0.41
N ILE A 47 8.68 3.37 -0.86
CA ILE A 47 9.04 2.05 -1.36
C ILE A 47 8.33 1.72 -2.68
N THR A 48 8.93 0.82 -3.45
CA THR A 48 8.39 0.28 -4.69
C THR A 48 7.31 -0.77 -4.44
N LEU A 49 6.54 -1.13 -5.47
CA LEU A 49 5.57 -2.24 -5.38
C LEU A 49 6.26 -3.57 -5.04
N ILE A 50 7.44 -3.82 -5.60
CA ILE A 50 8.19 -5.05 -5.32
C ILE A 50 8.59 -5.12 -3.84
N GLU A 51 9.10 -4.04 -3.28
CA GLU A 51 9.44 -3.97 -1.85
C GLU A 51 8.21 -4.08 -0.95
N PHE A 52 7.08 -3.50 -1.35
CA PHE A 52 5.82 -3.65 -0.65
C PHE A 52 5.42 -5.14 -0.57
N LEU A 53 5.48 -5.86 -1.69
CA LEU A 53 5.12 -7.28 -1.75
C LEU A 53 6.11 -8.18 -1.00
N THR A 54 7.41 -7.94 -1.12
CA THR A 54 8.43 -8.81 -0.49
C THR A 54 8.48 -8.63 1.03
N ARG A 55 8.17 -7.45 1.56
CA ARG A 55 8.11 -7.20 3.01
C ARG A 55 6.92 -7.88 3.69
N SER A 56 5.78 -7.95 2.99
CA SER A 56 4.56 -8.59 3.52
C SER A 56 4.56 -10.11 3.42
N LEU A 57 5.43 -10.69 2.58
CA LEU A 57 5.55 -12.13 2.45
C LEU A 57 6.52 -12.69 3.50
N PRO A 58 6.16 -13.75 4.24
CA PRO A 58 7.11 -14.42 5.11
C PRO A 58 8.27 -14.98 4.26
N SER A 59 9.51 -14.72 4.69
CA SER A 59 10.69 -15.34 4.09
C SER A 59 10.54 -16.85 4.17
N THR A 60 10.33 -17.51 3.01
CA THR A 60 10.38 -18.97 2.89
C THR A 60 11.81 -19.46 2.93
#